data_AF-A0A8H7FAB8-F1
#
_entry.id   AF-A0A8H7FAB8-F1
#
_cell.length_a   1.000
_cell.length_b   1.000
_cell.length_c   1.000
_cell.angle_alpha   90.00
_cell.angle_beta   90.00
_cell.angle_gamma   90.00
#
_symmetry.space_group_name_H-M   'P 1'
#
loop_
_entity.id
_entity.type
_entity.pdbx_description
1 polymer ?
#
loop_
_entity_poly.entity_id
_entity_poly.type
_entity_poly.pdbx_seq_one_letter_code
_entity_poly.pdbx_strand_id
1 'polypeptide(L)'
;MSVTIQLPEGFQYVGSAIFSTAALLIWHTFLVGKYRKRAGIKYPQAYAEKAEVEASNDAHLFNCAQRTHQNTLEHIPIIWATTLIVGSQMPVLAASVCGLWSLSRVTYTLGYLSGDPAKRISPLYKVSGIASLGVTAGAAYYAGLWVWQGVSAKFGI
;
A
#
# COMPACT_ATOMS: atom_id res chain seq x y z
N MET A 1 12.29 -35.70 6.94
CA MET A 1 12.49 -34.64 7.96
C MET A 1 11.37 -33.64 7.83
N SER A 2 10.54 -33.48 8.86
CA SER A 2 9.54 -32.42 8.93
C SER A 2 10.17 -31.17 9.57
N VAL A 3 9.99 -30.01 8.95
CA VAL A 3 10.35 -28.72 9.54
C VAL A 3 9.08 -28.09 10.08
N THR A 4 9.03 -27.85 11.38
CA THR A 4 7.91 -27.18 12.04
C THR A 4 8.24 -25.69 12.18
N ILE A 5 7.46 -24.82 11.53
CA ILE A 5 7.57 -23.37 11.66
C ILE A 5 6.61 -22.91 12.74
N GLN A 6 7.13 -22.36 13.83
CA GLN A 6 6.30 -21.72 14.86
C GLN A 6 6.12 -20.24 14.51
N LEU A 7 4.86 -19.82 14.39
CA LEU A 7 4.51 -18.42 14.17
C LEU A 7 4.24 -17.72 15.51
N PRO A 8 4.62 -16.44 15.64
CA PRO A 8 4.31 -15.67 16.84
C PRO A 8 2.80 -15.49 17.02
N GLU A 9 2.37 -15.38 18.27
CA GLU A 9 0.97 -15.14 18.61
C GLU A 9 0.45 -13.85 17.92
N GLY A 10 -0.70 -13.93 17.26
CA GLY A 10 -1.28 -12.80 16.53
C GLY A 10 -0.81 -12.64 15.08
N PHE A 11 0.05 -13.52 14.55
CA PHE A 11 0.48 -13.45 13.15
C PHE A 11 -0.68 -13.56 12.13
N GLN A 12 -1.81 -14.18 12.53
CA GLN A 12 -3.06 -14.18 11.75
C GLN A 12 -3.54 -12.76 11.38
N TYR A 13 -3.29 -11.75 12.22
CA TYR A 13 -3.64 -10.37 11.92
C TYR A 13 -2.76 -9.78 10.82
N VAL A 14 -1.50 -10.21 10.72
CA VAL A 14 -0.58 -9.80 9.65
C VAL A 14 -1.11 -10.30 8.30
N GLY A 15 -1.53 -11.56 8.24
CA GLY A 15 -2.16 -12.14 7.04
C GLY A 15 -3.41 -11.36 6.62
N SER A 16 -4.32 -11.09 7.56
CA SER A 16 -5.53 -10.29 7.30
C SER A 16 -5.23 -8.86 6.86
N ALA A 17 -4.22 -8.22 7.45
CA ALA A 17 -3.81 -6.86 7.08
C ALA A 17 -3.23 -6.81 5.66
N ILE A 18 -2.39 -7.78 5.28
CA ILE A 18 -1.90 -7.91 3.90
C ILE A 18 -3.07 -8.16 2.94
N PHE A 19 -4.00 -9.05 3.28
CA PHE A 19 -5.19 -9.30 2.45
C PHE A 19 -6.03 -8.04 2.23
N SER A 20 -6.13 -7.16 3.24
CA SER A 20 -6.85 -5.88 3.09
C SER A 20 -6.30 -5.02 1.95
N THR A 21 -5.00 -5.11 1.65
CA THR A 21 -4.38 -4.39 0.54
C THR A 21 -4.72 -5.00 -0.81
N ALA A 22 -4.96 -6.31 -0.89
CA ALA A 22 -5.45 -6.96 -2.11
C ALA A 22 -6.89 -6.51 -2.40
N ALA A 23 -7.75 -6.46 -1.37
CA ALA A 23 -9.11 -5.94 -1.49
C ALA A 23 -9.12 -4.48 -1.99
N LEU A 24 -8.20 -3.65 -1.50
CA LEU A 24 -7.99 -2.28 -1.96
C LEU A 24 -7.61 -2.21 -3.45
N LEU A 25 -6.66 -3.04 -3.91
CA LEU A 25 -6.25 -3.09 -5.34
C LEU A 25 -7.36 -3.59 -6.26
N ILE A 26 -8.14 -4.58 -5.81
CA ILE A 26 -9.33 -5.06 -6.52
C ILE A 26 -10.32 -3.91 -6.71
N TRP A 27 -10.60 -3.15 -5.64
CA TRP A 27 -11.46 -1.98 -5.72
C TRP A 27 -10.91 -0.90 -6.67
N HIS A 28 -9.60 -0.61 -6.64
CA HIS A 28 -8.97 0.30 -7.59
C HIS A 28 -9.10 -0.17 -9.04
N THR A 29 -8.99 -1.48 -9.29
CA THR A 29 -9.19 -2.06 -10.62
C THR A 29 -10.60 -1.78 -11.14
N PHE A 30 -11.63 -1.99 -10.31
CA PHE A 30 -13.02 -1.66 -10.66
C PHE A 30 -13.23 -0.16 -10.88
N LEU A 31 -12.63 0.70 -10.07
CA LEU A 31 -12.72 2.16 -10.25
C LEU A 31 -12.11 2.59 -11.59
N VAL A 32 -10.90 2.13 -11.91
CA VAL A 32 -10.25 2.44 -13.19
C VAL A 32 -11.12 1.98 -14.36
N GLY A 33 -11.66 0.75 -14.30
CA GLY A 33 -12.57 0.24 -15.34
C GLY A 33 -13.85 1.07 -15.49
N LYS A 34 -14.46 1.49 -14.37
CA LYS A 34 -15.66 2.34 -14.35
C LYS A 34 -15.40 3.68 -15.02
N TYR A 35 -14.34 4.39 -14.63
CA TYR A 35 -14.04 5.72 -15.19
C TYR A 35 -13.51 5.63 -16.63
N ARG A 36 -12.78 4.57 -16.99
CA ARG A 36 -12.40 4.30 -18.38
C ARG A 36 -13.63 4.22 -19.29
N LYS A 37 -14.62 3.41 -18.90
CA LYS A 37 -15.85 3.23 -19.68
C LYS A 37 -16.60 4.55 -19.85
N ARG A 38 -16.67 5.35 -18.79
CA ARG A 38 -17.31 6.68 -18.81
C ARG A 38 -16.58 7.67 -19.72
N ALA A 39 -15.25 7.67 -19.68
CA ALA A 39 -14.42 8.55 -20.49
C ALA A 39 -14.32 8.12 -21.97
N GLY A 40 -14.77 6.90 -22.32
CA GLY A 40 -14.68 6.38 -23.69
C GLY A 40 -13.27 5.98 -24.13
N ILE A 41 -12.30 5.90 -23.21
CA ILE A 41 -10.89 5.62 -23.52
C ILE A 41 -10.71 4.14 -23.86
N LYS A 42 -10.39 3.86 -25.13
CA LYS A 42 -10.20 2.49 -25.64
C LYS A 42 -8.88 1.88 -25.17
N TYR A 43 -8.84 0.56 -25.05
CA TYR A 43 -7.57 -0.17 -24.91
C TYR A 43 -6.79 -0.11 -26.24
N PRO A 44 -5.45 -0.10 -26.23
CA PRO A 44 -4.52 -0.26 -25.09
C PRO A 44 -4.13 1.04 -24.38
N GLN A 45 -4.79 2.16 -24.67
CA GLN A 45 -4.41 3.47 -24.12
C GLN A 45 -4.47 3.46 -22.58
N ALA A 46 -3.35 3.80 -21.94
CA ALA A 46 -3.18 3.68 -20.49
C ALA A 46 -3.78 4.87 -19.72
N TYR A 47 -3.68 6.07 -20.30
CA TYR A 47 -4.14 7.36 -19.76
C TYR A 47 -4.85 8.16 -20.85
N ALA A 48 -5.83 8.98 -20.46
CA ALA A 48 -6.41 9.98 -21.35
C ALA A 48 -5.37 11.07 -21.67
N GLU A 49 -5.33 11.50 -22.92
CA GLU A 49 -4.47 12.59 -23.39
C GLU A 49 -4.99 13.96 -22.94
N LYS A 50 -4.14 14.99 -23.05
CA LYS A 50 -4.49 16.36 -22.62
C LYS A 50 -5.80 16.85 -23.26
N ALA A 51 -5.95 16.67 -24.58
CA ALA A 51 -7.15 17.08 -25.29
C ALA A 51 -8.41 16.36 -24.79
N GLU A 52 -8.31 15.07 -24.45
CA GLU A 52 -9.42 14.28 -23.93
C GLU A 52 -9.81 14.71 -22.51
N VAL A 53 -8.81 15.03 -21.68
CA VAL A 53 -8.98 15.54 -20.31
C VAL A 53 -9.62 16.93 -20.31
N GLU A 54 -9.20 17.82 -21.21
CA GLU A 54 -9.79 19.15 -21.36
C GLU A 54 -11.22 19.10 -21.91
N ALA A 55 -11.51 18.12 -22.78
CA ALA A 55 -12.84 17.93 -23.35
C ALA A 55 -13.82 17.22 -22.40
N SER A 56 -13.34 16.45 -21.42
CA SER A 56 -14.20 15.64 -20.55
C SER A 56 -13.65 15.50 -19.13
N ASN A 57 -14.45 15.94 -18.15
CA ASN A 57 -14.15 15.68 -16.74
C ASN A 57 -14.09 14.17 -16.41
N ASP A 58 -14.79 13.31 -17.15
CA ASP A 58 -14.69 11.87 -16.94
C ASP A 58 -13.33 11.31 -17.35
N ALA A 59 -12.69 11.89 -18.38
CA ALA A 59 -11.32 11.56 -18.77
C ALA A 59 -10.30 12.06 -17.73
N HIS A 60 -10.53 13.24 -17.14
CA HIS A 60 -9.76 13.71 -15.99
C HIS A 60 -9.86 12.73 -14.80
N LEU A 61 -11.08 12.33 -14.42
CA LEU A 61 -11.31 11.40 -13.32
C LEU A 61 -10.75 9.99 -13.61
N PHE A 62 -10.75 9.56 -14.87
CA PHE A 62 -10.07 8.33 -15.29
C PHE A 62 -8.57 8.42 -15.01
N ASN A 63 -7.90 9.51 -15.39
CA ASN A 63 -6.49 9.72 -15.07
C ASN A 63 -6.21 9.77 -13.57
N CYS A 64 -7.09 10.41 -12.78
CA CYS A 64 -7.01 10.39 -11.32
C CYS A 64 -7.11 8.97 -10.76
N ALA A 65 -8.11 8.19 -11.18
CA ALA A 65 -8.28 6.79 -10.77
C ALA A 65 -7.04 5.97 -11.12
N GLN A 66 -6.52 6.12 -12.34
CA GLN A 66 -5.35 5.37 -12.79
C GLN A 66 -4.10 5.75 -11.98
N ARG A 67 -3.89 7.04 -11.69
CA ARG A 67 -2.75 7.48 -10.86
C ARG A 67 -2.86 6.95 -9.43
N THR A 68 -4.05 6.93 -8.83
CA THR A 68 -4.23 6.38 -7.48
C THR A 68 -3.92 4.88 -7.41
N HIS A 69 -4.34 4.12 -8.42
CA HIS A 69 -4.05 2.70 -8.52
C HIS A 69 -2.54 2.47 -8.64
N GLN A 70 -1.88 3.11 -9.62
CA GLN A 70 -0.43 2.97 -9.81
C GLN A 70 0.36 3.39 -8.57
N ASN A 71 0.01 4.50 -7.93
CA ASN A 71 0.69 4.91 -6.71
C ASN A 71 0.51 3.89 -5.58
N THR A 72 -0.65 3.25 -5.48
CA THR A 72 -0.84 2.17 -4.49
C THR A 72 0.09 1.00 -4.82
N LEU A 73 0.15 0.57 -6.09
CA LEU A 73 1.03 -0.52 -6.54
C LEU A 73 2.52 -0.24 -6.28
N GLU A 74 2.97 1.00 -6.45
CA GLU A 74 4.34 1.43 -6.12
C GLU A 74 4.68 1.21 -4.63
N HIS A 75 3.69 1.35 -3.74
CA HIS A 75 3.89 1.23 -2.29
C HIS A 75 3.67 -0.17 -1.72
N ILE A 76 2.92 -1.03 -2.41
CA ILE A 76 2.58 -2.38 -1.92
C ILE A 76 3.82 -3.21 -1.55
N PRO A 77 4.89 -3.29 -2.37
CA PRO A 77 6.08 -4.06 -2.01
C PRO A 77 6.74 -3.58 -0.72
N ILE A 78 6.77 -2.27 -0.50
CA ILE A 78 7.38 -1.65 0.68
C ILE A 78 6.56 -1.98 1.92
N ILE A 79 5.24 -1.79 1.86
CA ILE A 79 4.35 -2.07 2.99
C ILE A 79 4.35 -3.57 3.33
N TRP A 80 4.26 -4.46 2.34
CA TRP A 80 4.31 -5.89 2.59
C TRP A 80 5.62 -6.33 3.24
N ALA A 81 6.77 -5.92 2.68
CA ALA A 81 8.08 -6.30 3.21
C ALA A 81 8.27 -5.80 4.66
N THR A 82 7.96 -4.53 4.92
CA THR A 82 8.13 -3.94 6.25
C THR A 82 7.16 -4.52 7.27
N THR A 83 5.90 -4.76 6.89
CA THR A 83 4.91 -5.43 7.74
C THR A 83 5.29 -6.86 8.07
N LEU A 84 5.85 -7.64 7.12
CA LEU A 84 6.29 -9.01 7.39
C LEU A 84 7.51 -9.05 8.32
N ILE A 85 8.50 -8.18 8.09
CA ILE A 85 9.70 -8.10 8.94
C ILE A 85 9.31 -7.72 10.37
N VAL A 86 8.60 -6.60 10.55
CA VAL A 86 8.18 -6.15 11.89
C VAL A 86 7.16 -7.13 12.48
N GLY A 87 6.27 -7.68 11.68
CA GLY A 87 5.25 -8.63 12.11
C GLY A 87 5.80 -9.96 12.60
N SER A 88 7.06 -10.31 12.31
CA SER A 88 7.73 -11.47 12.92
C SER A 88 8.07 -11.27 14.40
N GLN A 89 8.19 -10.02 14.86
CA GLN A 89 8.54 -9.65 16.24
C GLN A 89 7.37 -8.99 16.98
N MET A 90 6.59 -8.17 16.26
CA MET A 90 5.47 -7.39 16.79
C MET A 90 4.23 -7.52 15.87
N PRO A 91 3.57 -8.70 15.84
CA PRO A 91 2.51 -9.01 14.87
C PRO A 91 1.34 -8.04 14.88
N VAL A 92 0.81 -7.72 16.08
CA VAL A 92 -0.36 -6.86 16.24
C VAL A 92 -0.06 -5.44 15.77
N LEU A 93 1.09 -4.86 16.18
CA LEU A 93 1.48 -3.50 15.79
C LEU A 93 1.68 -3.40 14.26
N ALA A 94 2.39 -4.35 13.66
CA ALA A 94 2.61 -4.38 12.22
C ALA A 94 1.28 -4.47 11.45
N ALA A 95 0.38 -5.35 11.90
CA ALA A 95 -0.94 -5.52 11.31
C ALA A 95 -1.80 -4.26 11.43
N SER A 96 -1.81 -3.61 12.61
CA SER A 96 -2.57 -2.36 12.83
C SER A 96 -2.10 -1.24 11.91
N VAL A 97 -0.79 -1.06 11.75
CA VAL A 97 -0.25 -0.02 10.86
C VAL A 97 -0.54 -0.32 9.39
N CYS A 98 -0.42 -1.58 8.96
CA CYS A 98 -0.78 -1.98 7.60
C CYS A 98 -2.29 -1.79 7.32
N GLY A 99 -3.15 -2.14 8.28
CA GLY A 99 -4.59 -1.89 8.19
C GLY A 99 -4.92 -0.39 8.13
N LEU A 100 -4.29 0.42 8.99
CA LEU A 100 -4.39 1.87 8.97
C LEU A 100 -3.94 2.45 7.61
N TRP A 101 -2.86 1.90 7.05
CA TRP A 101 -2.39 2.28 5.71
C TRP A 101 -3.41 1.95 4.62
N SER A 102 -4.00 0.75 4.63
CA SER A 102 -5.03 0.37 3.68
C SER A 102 -6.25 1.31 3.76
N LEU A 103 -6.71 1.64 4.97
CA LEU A 103 -7.81 2.59 5.18
C LEU A 103 -7.46 4.01 4.73
N SER A 104 -6.23 4.46 4.96
CA SER A 104 -5.79 5.78 4.54
C SER A 104 -5.79 5.91 3.01
N ARG A 105 -5.45 4.83 2.29
CA ARG A 105 -5.53 4.77 0.82
C ARG A 105 -6.95 4.91 0.30
N VAL A 106 -7.96 4.46 1.03
CA VAL A 106 -9.37 4.72 0.67
C VAL A 106 -9.65 6.21 0.65
N THR A 107 -9.29 6.94 1.72
CA THR A 107 -9.48 8.39 1.78
C THR A 107 -8.67 9.14 0.72
N TYR A 108 -7.43 8.70 0.46
CA TYR A 108 -6.57 9.26 -0.59
C TYR A 108 -7.19 9.11 -1.98
N THR A 109 -7.76 7.93 -2.26
CA THR A 109 -8.41 7.64 -3.54
C THR A 109 -9.65 8.49 -3.72
N LEU A 110 -10.52 8.57 -2.70
CA LEU A 110 -11.71 9.41 -2.74
C LEU A 110 -11.37 10.90 -2.92
N GLY A 111 -10.30 11.37 -2.28
CA GLY A 111 -9.78 12.73 -2.48
C GLY A 111 -9.32 12.98 -3.91
N TYR A 112 -8.61 12.04 -4.54
CA TYR A 112 -8.25 12.15 -5.96
C TYR A 112 -9.46 12.11 -6.89
N LEU A 113 -10.47 11.30 -6.58
CA LEU A 113 -11.70 11.19 -7.36
C LEU A 113 -12.62 12.42 -7.25
N SER A 114 -12.27 13.42 -6.42
CA SER A 114 -12.96 14.72 -6.44
C SER A 114 -12.51 15.61 -7.60
N GLY A 115 -11.51 15.19 -8.39
CA GLY A 115 -10.92 16.00 -9.48
C GLY A 115 -9.98 17.10 -9.00
N ASP A 116 -9.72 17.22 -7.70
CA ASP A 116 -8.77 18.17 -7.13
C ASP A 116 -7.62 17.41 -6.48
N PRO A 117 -6.42 17.41 -7.08
CA PRO A 117 -5.27 16.72 -6.51
C PRO A 117 -4.93 17.15 -5.09
N ALA A 118 -5.26 18.37 -4.65
CA ALA A 118 -4.96 18.85 -3.31
C ALA A 118 -5.74 18.10 -2.22
N LYS A 119 -6.95 17.60 -2.54
CA LYS A 119 -7.84 16.90 -1.59
C LYS A 119 -7.40 15.47 -1.27
N ARG A 120 -6.36 14.96 -1.94
CA ARG A 120 -5.80 13.62 -1.68
C ARG A 120 -5.20 13.45 -0.28
N ILE A 121 -4.70 14.54 0.32
CA ILE A 121 -3.97 14.48 1.60
C ILE A 121 -4.95 14.69 2.75
N SER A 122 -5.60 13.60 3.17
CA SER A 122 -6.46 13.61 4.37
C SER A 122 -5.61 13.58 5.66
N PRO A 123 -6.17 14.00 6.82
CA PRO A 123 -5.52 13.79 8.11
C PRO A 123 -5.15 12.32 8.36
N LEU A 124 -6.03 11.39 7.98
CA LEU A 124 -5.80 9.95 8.08
C LEU A 124 -4.58 9.49 7.24
N TYR A 125 -4.44 10.04 6.03
CA TYR A 125 -3.27 9.80 5.18
C TYR A 125 -1.97 10.29 5.82
N LYS A 126 -1.97 11.47 6.45
CA LYS A 126 -0.78 12.00 7.15
C LYS A 126 -0.37 11.11 8.33
N VAL A 127 -1.33 10.75 9.19
CA VAL A 127 -1.09 9.89 10.35
C VAL A 127 -0.59 8.50 9.91
N SER A 128 -1.22 7.93 8.88
CA SER A 128 -0.79 6.67 8.29
C SER A 128 0.62 6.75 7.71
N GLY A 129 1.00 7.86 7.08
CA GLY A 129 2.34 8.08 6.57
C GLY A 129 3.40 8.05 7.67
N ILE A 130 3.16 8.74 8.78
CA ILE A 130 4.05 8.74 9.96
C ILE A 130 4.16 7.33 10.55
N ALA A 131 3.04 6.63 10.73
CA ALA A 131 3.02 5.27 11.25
C ALA A 131 3.80 4.29 10.33
N SER A 132 3.65 4.44 9.01
CA SER A 132 4.34 3.60 8.02
C SER A 132 5.85 3.85 8.00
N LEU A 133 6.29 5.10 8.23
CA LEU A 133 7.70 5.42 8.41
C LEU A 133 8.27 4.75 9.67
N GLY A 134 7.50 4.73 10.77
CA GLY A 134 7.87 4.03 11.99
C GLY A 134 8.06 2.52 11.77
N VAL A 135 7.14 1.87 11.06
CA VAL A 135 7.26 0.45 10.70
C VAL A 135 8.44 0.20 9.74
N THR A 136 8.71 1.13 8.82
CA THR A 136 9.88 1.03 7.92
C THR A 136 11.19 1.13 8.70
N ALA A 137 11.29 2.05 9.65
CA ALA A 137 12.45 2.17 10.53
C ALA A 137 12.62 0.93 11.43
N GLY A 138 11.52 0.41 11.98
CA GLY A 138 11.52 -0.85 12.73
C GLY A 138 11.98 -2.04 11.89
N ALA A 139 11.55 -2.12 10.63
CA ALA A 139 12.00 -3.16 9.71
C ALA A 139 13.52 -3.06 9.44
N ALA A 140 14.03 -1.85 9.22
CA ALA A 140 15.47 -1.63 9.04
C ALA A 140 16.27 -2.03 10.30
N TYR A 141 15.75 -1.71 11.49
CA TYR A 141 16.35 -2.10 12.77
C TYR A 141 16.44 -3.63 12.91
N TYR A 142 15.33 -4.35 12.71
CA TYR A 142 15.32 -5.82 12.83
C TYR A 142 16.18 -6.49 11.76
N ALA A 143 16.15 -6.01 10.52
CA ALA A 143 17.02 -6.51 9.47
C ALA A 143 18.51 -6.33 9.82
N GLY A 144 18.88 -5.15 10.35
CA GLY A 144 20.23 -4.88 10.83
C GLY A 144 20.63 -5.78 12.00
N LEU A 145 19.73 -6.00 12.96
CA LEU A 145 19.95 -6.91 14.08
C LEU A 145 20.20 -8.35 13.63
N TRP A 146 19.42 -8.86 12.66
CA TRP A 146 19.60 -10.21 12.16
C TRP A 146 20.95 -10.40 11.47
N VAL A 147 21.37 -9.40 10.68
CA VAL A 147 22.71 -9.41 10.07
C VAL A 147 23.79 -9.38 11.15
N TRP A 148 23.66 -8.50 12.14
CA TRP A 148 24.61 -8.40 13.24
C TRP A 148 24.74 -9.72 14.00
N GLN A 149 23.62 -10.31 14.43
CA GLN A 149 23.61 -11.60 15.14
C GLN A 149 24.24 -12.72 14.32
N GLY A 150 23.98 -12.77 13.01
CA GLY A 150 24.60 -13.74 12.11
C GLY A 150 26.12 -13.58 11.99
N VAL A 151 26.61 -12.33 11.92
CA VAL A 151 28.04 -12.01 11.89
C VAL A 151 28.69 -12.35 13.24
N SER A 152 28.12 -11.89 14.35
CA SER A 152 28.57 -12.18 15.71
C SER A 152 28.69 -13.68 15.96
N ALA A 153 27.67 -14.47 15.59
CA ALA A 153 27.70 -15.92 15.76
C ALA A 153 28.80 -16.61 14.93
N LYS A 154 29.12 -16.07 13.75
CA LYS A 154 30.16 -16.63 12.86
C LYS A 154 31.58 -16.29 13.31
N PHE A 155 31.78 -15.11 13.89
CA PHE A 155 33.11 -14.58 14.21
C PHE A 155 33.41 -14.49 15.72
N GLY A 156 32.45 -14.85 16.59
CA GLY A 156 32.64 -14.87 18.04
C GLY A 156 32.81 -13.47 18.66
N ILE A 157 32.25 -12.43 18.03
CA ILE A 157 32.27 -11.02 18.47
C ILE A 157 30.92 -10.56 19.00
#